data_AF-W7F429-F1
#
_entry.id   AF-W7F429-F1
#
_cell.length_a   1.000
_cell.length_b   1.000
_cell.length_c   1.000
_cell.angle_alpha   90.00
_cell.angle_beta   90.00
_cell.angle_gamma   90.00
#
_symmetry.space_group_name_H-M   'P 1'
#
loop_
_entity.id
_entity.type
_entity.pdbx_description
1 polymer ?
#
loop_
_entity_poly.entity_id
_entity_poly.type
_entity_poly.pdbx_seq_one_letter_code
_entity_poly.pdbx_strand_id
1 'polypeptide(L)'
;MVKKNNIVKLKDYFILLRVLIYGYILSIHFVTRTILKWFSESDNSDVSSVAKEVKESQRKCFRNYFFFFRNVRNSKYLAHRYDFSENVDAISIPGLDPNGYYYYEYMRASLLKYNVKLIKIPNAVILFLIFVCISLRPFYNIRLKAEVIFLNVLSLICIIGLISLFVYLYRIDTKLLPRDISKYLLNKYHIETCDKNKRDVTPYYKLLKQESVYPSALNYFFYKTTFPNKHEQLFLLWGNGPSLINFIFQTLCFCFLIILSCWIFLLRVDNITWFQLYSYGSLSICVCILVFFFILKYIIYYNVMVTKTGYLIDTKLLEQVWEYERSDNIKRISEFIDAIKIKSTLHALKEGGEIFWRQLLIKSSTVPSNIQEKMFSIWIGLDEENRGIIDSSKILKFLKSQGINLTSEHDIREFLEVFDRNNKNGLNQEEFFVLIIIVKQILVELLDINAVQSLFEEVYGIPWKSLSSIDVNSLKKILTELNLKWPHGKIRNLIDFVCENKKTKYVSAEYFIKQLINIEEVTLQPFHVSS
;
A
#
# COMPACT_ATOMS: atom_id res chain seq x y z
N MET A 1 43.76 -16.97 34.88
CA MET A 1 43.09 -15.65 34.86
C MET A 1 42.95 -15.05 33.46
N VAL A 2 43.98 -15.03 32.60
CA VAL A 2 43.92 -14.46 31.23
C VAL A 2 42.82 -15.05 30.34
N LYS A 3 42.60 -16.38 30.35
CA LYS A 3 41.49 -17.02 29.62
C LYS A 3 40.10 -16.57 30.09
N LYS A 4 39.91 -16.33 31.39
CA LYS A 4 38.61 -15.92 31.97
C LYS A 4 38.27 -14.47 31.61
N ASN A 5 39.27 -13.58 31.60
CA ASN A 5 39.11 -12.19 31.15
C ASN A 5 38.82 -12.07 29.64
N ASN A 6 39.43 -12.92 28.81
CA ASN A 6 39.14 -12.91 27.37
C ASN A 6 37.72 -13.39 27.05
N ILE A 7 37.19 -14.36 27.80
CA ILE A 7 35.80 -14.85 27.64
C ILE A 7 34.79 -13.76 28.03
N VAL A 8 35.05 -13.02 29.11
CA VAL A 8 34.18 -11.89 29.55
C VAL A 8 34.20 -10.76 28.52
N LYS A 9 35.38 -10.39 28.00
CA LYS A 9 35.51 -9.38 26.93
C LYS A 9 34.79 -9.78 25.64
N LEU A 10 34.85 -11.06 25.25
CA LEU A 10 34.13 -11.58 24.10
C LEU A 10 32.61 -11.50 24.30
N LYS A 11 32.12 -11.85 25.49
CA LYS A 11 30.69 -11.79 25.83
C LYS A 11 30.16 -10.36 25.73
N ASP A 12 30.91 -9.38 26.23
CA ASP A 12 30.54 -7.96 26.15
C ASP A 12 30.51 -7.44 24.71
N TYR A 13 31.45 -7.85 23.86
CA TYR A 13 31.42 -7.54 22.42
C TYR A 13 30.16 -8.10 21.74
N PHE A 14 29.79 -9.35 22.00
CA PHE A 14 28.58 -9.95 21.41
C PHE A 14 27.29 -9.27 21.90
N ILE A 15 27.25 -8.79 23.15
CA ILE A 15 26.11 -8.01 23.66
C ILE A 15 26.01 -6.68 22.90
N LEU A 16 27.12 -5.96 22.73
CA LEU A 16 27.17 -4.69 21.98
C LEU A 16 26.74 -4.86 20.53
N LEU A 17 27.23 -5.91 19.86
CA LEU A 17 26.85 -6.22 18.48
C LEU A 17 25.34 -6.49 18.36
N ARG A 18 24.75 -7.23 19.32
CA ARG A 18 23.29 -7.47 19.33
C ARG A 18 22.51 -6.17 19.47
N VAL A 19 22.91 -5.28 20.37
CA VAL A 19 22.25 -3.98 20.55
C VAL A 19 22.32 -3.15 19.26
N LEU A 20 23.47 -3.12 18.59
CA LEU A 20 23.63 -2.43 17.32
C LEU A 20 22.78 -3.03 16.19
N ILE A 21 22.63 -4.35 16.14
CA ILE A 21 21.74 -5.02 15.18
C ILE A 21 20.28 -4.61 15.43
N TYR A 22 19.82 -4.55 16.68
CA TYR A 22 18.48 -4.05 16.99
C TYR A 22 18.31 -2.58 16.60
N GLY A 23 19.31 -1.74 16.87
CA GLY A 23 19.32 -0.34 16.42
C GLY A 23 19.26 -0.21 14.91
N TYR A 24 19.96 -1.08 14.17
CA TYR A 24 19.91 -1.14 12.72
C TYR A 24 18.51 -1.53 12.20
N ILE A 25 17.88 -2.55 12.78
CA ILE A 25 16.52 -2.96 12.43
C ILE A 25 15.53 -1.79 12.66
N LEU A 26 15.62 -1.10 13.79
CA LEU A 26 14.81 0.09 14.08
C LEU A 26 15.05 1.20 13.05
N SER A 27 16.30 1.42 12.65
CA SER A 27 16.64 2.44 11.64
C SER A 27 16.05 2.12 10.27
N ILE A 28 16.09 0.84 9.83
CA ILE A 28 15.46 0.40 8.59
C ILE A 28 13.95 0.58 8.67
N HIS A 29 13.33 0.24 9.80
CA HIS A 29 11.90 0.44 10.00
C HIS A 29 11.50 1.92 9.88
N PHE A 30 12.27 2.82 10.50
CA PHE A 30 12.03 4.27 10.40
C PHE A 30 12.21 4.80 8.98
N VAL A 31 13.27 4.38 8.28
CA VAL A 31 13.51 4.73 6.88
C VAL A 31 12.38 4.23 6.00
N THR A 32 11.93 3.00 6.21
CA THR A 32 10.81 2.39 5.47
C THR A 32 9.53 3.19 5.65
N ARG A 33 9.19 3.54 6.89
CA ARG A 33 8.01 4.35 7.19
C ARG A 33 8.07 5.72 6.50
N THR A 34 9.26 6.32 6.44
CA THR A 34 9.51 7.59 5.76
C THR A 34 9.30 7.48 4.25
N ILE A 35 9.81 6.40 3.63
CA ILE A 35 9.62 6.14 2.20
C ILE A 35 8.14 5.86 1.89
N LEU A 36 7.45 5.04 2.69
CA LEU A 36 6.03 4.72 2.50
C LEU A 36 5.14 5.95 2.63
N LYS A 37 5.38 6.81 3.63
CA LYS A 37 4.66 8.07 3.77
C LYS A 37 4.81 8.92 2.51
N TRP A 38 6.03 8.99 1.97
CA TRP A 38 6.29 9.76 0.76
C TRP A 38 5.67 9.11 -0.50
N PHE A 39 5.68 7.79 -0.63
CA PHE A 39 4.94 7.10 -1.71
C PHE A 39 3.45 7.46 -1.67
N SER A 40 2.84 7.44 -0.49
CA SER A 40 1.44 7.79 -0.30
C SER A 40 1.14 9.26 -0.65
N GLU A 41 2.01 10.20 -0.23
CA GLU A 41 1.88 11.62 -0.60
C GLU A 41 2.02 11.84 -2.12
N SER A 42 2.95 11.12 -2.76
CA SER A 42 3.20 11.25 -4.20
C SER A 42 2.06 10.67 -5.03
N ASP A 43 1.48 9.55 -4.60
CA ASP A 43 0.39 8.88 -5.32
C ASP A 43 -0.93 9.67 -5.28
N ASN A 44 -1.13 10.45 -4.22
CA ASN A 44 -2.27 11.36 -4.06
C ASN A 44 -2.06 12.75 -4.70
N SER A 45 -0.86 13.05 -5.21
CA SER A 45 -0.56 14.35 -5.81
C SER A 45 -1.26 14.49 -7.17
N ASP A 46 -1.81 15.67 -7.47
CA ASP A 46 -2.37 15.94 -8.82
C ASP A 46 -1.24 16.06 -9.85
N VAL A 47 -1.36 15.29 -10.93
CA VAL A 47 -0.35 15.24 -12.00
C VAL A 47 -0.24 16.57 -12.72
N SER A 48 -1.36 17.28 -12.88
CA SER A 48 -1.42 18.55 -13.59
C SER A 48 -0.69 19.67 -12.85
N SER A 49 -0.85 19.75 -11.53
CA SER A 49 -0.16 20.71 -10.67
C SER A 49 1.33 20.39 -10.59
N VAL A 50 1.70 19.13 -10.36
CA VAL A 50 3.11 18.71 -10.30
C VAL A 50 3.84 19.00 -11.61
N ALA A 51 3.23 18.72 -12.76
CA ALA A 51 3.87 18.97 -14.05
C ALA A 51 4.03 20.48 -14.36
N LYS A 52 3.06 21.32 -13.98
CA LYS A 52 3.16 22.79 -14.10
C LYS A 52 4.28 23.33 -13.20
N GLU A 53 4.34 22.88 -11.95
CA GLU A 53 5.37 23.31 -10.99
C GLU A 53 6.79 22.89 -11.42
N VAL A 54 6.95 21.71 -12.03
CA VAL A 54 8.24 21.29 -12.60
C VAL A 54 8.65 22.19 -13.78
N LYS A 55 7.71 22.55 -14.67
CA LYS A 55 7.99 23.49 -15.78
C LYS A 55 8.33 24.89 -15.28
N GLU A 56 7.64 25.38 -14.27
CA GLU A 56 7.88 26.69 -13.69
C GLU A 56 9.21 26.76 -12.94
N SER A 57 9.57 25.70 -12.22
CA SER A 57 10.85 25.63 -11.50
C SER A 57 12.05 25.46 -12.41
N GLN A 58 11.90 24.82 -13.58
CA GLN A 58 12.94 24.84 -14.63
C GLN A 58 13.17 26.26 -15.19
N ARG A 59 12.16 27.15 -15.13
CA ARG A 59 12.25 28.54 -15.62
C ARG A 59 12.70 29.54 -14.55
N LYS A 60 12.35 29.31 -13.28
CA LYS A 60 12.70 30.19 -12.14
C LYS A 60 13.75 29.52 -11.27
N CYS A 61 15.00 29.88 -11.48
CA CYS A 61 16.16 29.13 -11.00
C CYS A 61 16.36 29.09 -9.46
N PHE A 62 15.66 29.88 -8.63
CA PHE A 62 16.13 30.03 -7.23
C PHE A 62 15.12 30.22 -6.08
N ARG A 63 13.80 30.17 -6.26
CA ARG A 63 12.92 30.68 -5.18
C ARG A 63 12.43 29.69 -4.12
N ASN A 64 12.69 28.37 -4.21
CA ASN A 64 12.46 27.43 -3.10
C ASN A 64 13.10 26.04 -3.36
N TYR A 65 14.35 25.85 -2.92
CA TYR A 65 15.07 24.57 -3.09
C TYR A 65 14.34 23.36 -2.50
N PHE A 66 13.73 23.50 -1.32
CA PHE A 66 13.02 22.41 -0.67
C PHE A 66 11.79 21.95 -1.47
N PHE A 67 10.98 22.89 -1.96
CA PHE A 67 9.83 22.59 -2.82
C PHE A 67 10.27 22.00 -4.15
N PHE A 68 11.37 22.50 -4.72
CA PHE A 68 11.96 21.94 -5.94
C PHE A 68 12.33 20.46 -5.79
N PHE A 69 13.09 20.10 -4.75
CA PHE A 69 13.47 18.71 -4.52
C PHE A 69 12.25 17.80 -4.29
N ARG A 70 11.24 18.28 -3.55
CA ARG A 70 10.01 17.53 -3.32
C ARG A 70 9.24 17.30 -4.63
N ASN A 71 9.06 18.34 -5.43
CA ASN A 71 8.26 18.29 -6.64
C ASN A 71 8.94 17.48 -7.75
N VAL A 72 10.26 17.63 -7.92
CA VAL A 72 11.04 16.80 -8.84
C VAL A 72 10.94 15.34 -8.44
N ARG A 73 11.05 15.02 -7.13
CA ARG A 73 10.95 13.64 -6.65
C ARG A 73 9.56 13.05 -6.87
N ASN A 74 8.49 13.81 -6.61
CA ASN A 74 7.10 13.37 -6.87
C ASN A 74 6.88 13.14 -8.37
N SER A 75 7.43 14.01 -9.23
CA SER A 75 7.32 13.86 -10.69
C SER A 75 8.00 12.58 -11.20
N LYS A 76 9.16 12.20 -10.63
CA LYS A 76 9.82 10.93 -10.93
C LYS A 76 8.96 9.73 -10.55
N TYR A 77 8.39 9.73 -9.33
CA TYR A 77 7.50 8.66 -8.86
C TYR A 77 6.30 8.47 -9.80
N LEU A 78 5.64 9.57 -10.18
CA LEU A 78 4.51 9.53 -11.11
C LEU A 78 4.93 9.03 -12.50
N ALA A 79 6.12 9.40 -12.97
CA ALA A 79 6.63 8.90 -14.25
C ALA A 79 6.86 7.39 -14.23
N HIS A 80 7.43 6.86 -13.13
CA HIS A 80 7.55 5.40 -12.95
C HIS A 80 6.20 4.70 -12.86
N ARG A 81 5.19 5.34 -12.26
CA ARG A 81 3.83 4.78 -12.21
C ARG A 81 3.22 4.62 -13.60
N TYR A 82 3.32 5.64 -14.45
CA TYR A 82 2.81 5.56 -15.83
C TYR A 82 3.59 4.55 -16.68
N ASP A 83 4.91 4.51 -16.53
CA ASP A 83 5.73 3.52 -17.21
C ASP A 83 5.41 2.09 -16.75
N PHE A 84 5.17 1.91 -15.44
CA PHE A 84 4.73 0.64 -14.87
C PHE A 84 3.40 0.19 -15.48
N SER A 85 2.38 1.05 -15.51
CA SER A 85 1.07 0.67 -16.10
C SER A 85 1.20 0.23 -17.55
N GLU A 86 1.98 0.96 -18.36
CA GLU A 86 2.22 0.58 -19.77
C GLU A 86 2.90 -0.79 -19.90
N ASN A 87 3.87 -1.08 -19.03
CA ASN A 87 4.60 -2.34 -19.10
C ASN A 87 3.73 -3.50 -18.62
N VAL A 88 2.84 -3.29 -17.63
CA VAL A 88 1.87 -4.32 -17.23
C VAL A 88 0.84 -4.57 -18.34
N ASP A 89 0.29 -3.52 -18.95
CA ASP A 89 -0.59 -3.61 -20.13
C ASP A 89 0.07 -4.47 -21.23
N ALA A 90 1.37 -4.24 -21.48
CA ALA A 90 2.12 -4.94 -22.53
C ALA A 90 2.45 -6.40 -22.21
N ILE A 91 2.58 -6.78 -20.92
CA ILE A 91 2.88 -8.16 -20.50
C ILE A 91 1.62 -9.04 -20.61
N SER A 92 0.41 -8.45 -20.58
CA SER A 92 -0.87 -9.15 -20.65
C SER A 92 -0.92 -10.37 -19.73
N ILE A 93 -0.81 -10.14 -18.41
CA ILE A 93 -0.85 -11.23 -17.42
C ILE A 93 -2.27 -11.83 -17.44
N PRO A 94 -2.42 -13.13 -17.75
CA PRO A 94 -3.74 -13.74 -17.84
C PRO A 94 -4.46 -13.69 -16.48
N GLY A 95 -5.68 -13.16 -16.47
CA GLY A 95 -6.49 -12.99 -15.26
C GLY A 95 -6.29 -11.67 -14.51
N LEU A 96 -5.37 -10.81 -14.93
CA LEU A 96 -5.20 -9.46 -14.38
C LEU A 96 -6.02 -8.46 -15.21
N ASP A 97 -7.04 -7.84 -14.61
CA ASP A 97 -7.80 -6.79 -15.31
C ASP A 97 -6.93 -5.53 -15.51
N PRO A 98 -6.96 -4.90 -16.70
CA PRO A 98 -6.13 -3.74 -17.02
C PRO A 98 -6.43 -2.48 -16.19
N ASN A 99 -7.46 -2.51 -15.35
CA ASN A 99 -7.91 -1.38 -14.55
C ASN A 99 -7.33 -1.37 -13.12
N GLY A 100 -6.72 -2.48 -12.68
CA GLY A 100 -6.32 -2.71 -11.29
C GLY A 100 -4.84 -2.45 -10.98
N TYR A 101 -4.22 -1.40 -11.54
CA TYR A 101 -2.80 -1.13 -11.27
C TYR A 101 -2.60 -0.50 -9.89
N TYR A 102 -2.63 -1.34 -8.84
CA TYR A 102 -2.33 -1.00 -7.45
C TYR A 102 -0.83 -0.69 -7.24
N TYR A 103 -0.30 0.26 -8.01
CA TYR A 103 1.13 0.58 -8.06
C TYR A 103 1.69 0.91 -6.66
N TYR A 104 0.99 1.72 -5.87
CA TYR A 104 1.39 2.03 -4.51
C TYR A 104 1.50 0.77 -3.62
N GLU A 105 0.49 -0.11 -3.65
CA GLU A 105 0.49 -1.34 -2.83
C GLU A 105 1.55 -2.33 -3.32
N TYR A 106 1.77 -2.41 -4.64
CA TYR A 106 2.87 -3.18 -5.23
C TYR A 106 4.24 -2.69 -4.77
N MET A 107 4.46 -1.37 -4.79
CA MET A 107 5.72 -0.77 -4.35
C MET A 107 5.90 -0.91 -2.83
N ARG A 108 4.82 -0.82 -2.05
CA ARG A 108 4.81 -1.09 -0.61
C ARG A 108 5.19 -2.53 -0.31
N ALA A 109 4.55 -3.51 -0.97
CA ALA A 109 4.87 -4.93 -0.82
C ALA A 109 6.32 -5.22 -1.24
N SER A 110 6.77 -4.63 -2.35
CA SER A 110 8.15 -4.73 -2.84
C SER A 110 9.17 -4.21 -1.83
N LEU A 111 8.92 -3.04 -1.25
CA LEU A 111 9.76 -2.44 -0.21
C LEU A 111 9.80 -3.31 1.06
N LEU A 112 8.66 -3.81 1.52
CA LEU A 112 8.59 -4.69 2.69
C LEU A 112 9.34 -6.01 2.46
N LYS A 113 9.14 -6.66 1.31
CA LYS A 113 9.87 -7.87 0.89
C LYS A 113 11.38 -7.60 0.82
N TYR A 114 11.77 -6.42 0.35
CA TYR A 114 13.16 -6.00 0.30
C TYR A 114 13.77 -5.81 1.70
N ASN A 115 13.07 -5.13 2.61
CA ASN A 115 13.53 -4.93 3.99
C ASN A 115 13.72 -6.23 4.74
N VAL A 116 12.81 -7.20 4.57
CA VAL A 116 12.96 -8.53 5.16
C VAL A 116 14.25 -9.20 4.67
N LYS A 117 14.58 -9.06 3.38
CA LYS A 117 15.84 -9.58 2.83
C LYS A 117 17.05 -8.86 3.41
N LEU A 118 16.98 -7.55 3.60
CA LEU A 118 18.06 -6.73 4.12
C LEU A 118 18.35 -6.98 5.61
N ILE A 119 17.31 -7.30 6.40
CA ILE A 119 17.45 -7.71 7.81
C ILE A 119 18.06 -9.12 7.93
N LYS A 120 17.80 -10.01 6.97
CA LYS A 120 18.39 -11.36 6.97
C LYS A 120 19.90 -11.26 6.71
N ILE A 121 20.69 -11.71 7.68
CA ILE A 121 22.16 -11.79 7.55
C ILE A 121 22.49 -12.86 6.50
N PRO A 122 23.18 -12.52 5.40
CA PRO A 122 23.59 -13.53 4.44
C PRO A 122 24.67 -14.43 5.03
N ASN A 123 24.51 -15.74 4.94
CA ASN A 123 25.52 -16.71 5.43
C ASN A 123 26.90 -16.47 4.79
N ALA A 124 26.93 -16.01 3.54
CA ALA A 124 28.16 -15.64 2.83
C ALA A 124 28.89 -14.45 3.48
N VAL A 125 28.15 -13.50 4.06
CA VAL A 125 28.74 -12.37 4.77
C VAL A 125 29.37 -12.83 6.09
N ILE A 126 28.74 -13.78 6.78
CA ILE A 126 29.33 -14.41 7.99
C ILE A 126 30.64 -15.13 7.63
N LEU A 127 30.67 -15.90 6.53
CA LEU A 127 31.89 -16.55 6.05
C LEU A 127 32.98 -15.56 5.65
N PHE A 128 32.61 -14.49 4.92
CA PHE A 128 33.52 -13.40 4.57
C PHE A 128 34.12 -12.75 5.83
N LEU A 129 33.32 -12.55 6.87
CA LEU A 129 33.80 -11.96 8.12
C LEU A 129 34.67 -12.90 8.94
N ILE A 130 34.37 -14.20 8.95
CA ILE A 130 35.26 -15.19 9.54
C ILE A 130 36.62 -15.13 8.84
N PHE A 131 36.62 -15.04 7.50
CA PHE A 131 37.83 -14.91 6.72
C PHE A 131 38.59 -13.59 7.01
N VAL A 132 37.89 -12.47 7.13
CA VAL A 132 38.48 -11.18 7.51
C VAL A 132 39.04 -11.24 8.94
N CYS A 133 38.32 -11.79 9.92
CA CYS A 133 38.80 -11.95 11.29
C CYS A 133 40.05 -12.85 11.38
N ILE A 134 40.10 -13.93 10.58
CA ILE A 134 41.29 -14.79 10.47
C ILE A 134 42.45 -14.01 9.82
N SER A 135 42.18 -13.23 8.79
CA SER A 135 43.17 -12.39 8.09
C SER A 135 43.66 -11.22 8.95
N LEU A 136 42.84 -10.75 9.89
CA LEU A 136 43.18 -9.69 10.84
C LEU A 136 43.89 -10.21 12.11
N ARG A 137 43.91 -11.53 12.31
CA ARG A 137 44.61 -12.19 13.43
C ARG A 137 46.09 -11.78 13.63
N PRO A 138 46.94 -11.63 12.59
CA PRO A 138 48.32 -11.19 12.77
C PRO A 138 48.47 -9.73 13.21
N PHE A 139 47.40 -8.92 13.10
CA PHE A 139 47.42 -7.49 13.38
C PHE A 139 46.95 -7.14 14.82
N TYR A 140 46.55 -8.10 15.65
CA TYR A 140 46.18 -7.85 17.06
C TYR A 140 47.35 -7.47 17.99
N ASN A 141 48.59 -7.43 17.47
CA ASN A 141 49.77 -6.91 18.18
C ASN A 141 50.10 -5.45 17.78
N ILE A 142 49.23 -4.79 17.02
CA ILE A 142 49.46 -3.43 16.55
C ILE A 142 49.38 -2.42 17.71
N ARG A 143 50.31 -1.45 17.71
CA ARG A 143 50.32 -0.30 18.63
C ARG A 143 49.11 0.60 18.38
N LEU A 144 48.45 1.03 19.47
CA LEU A 144 47.31 1.96 19.60
C LEU A 144 47.03 2.92 18.42
N LYS A 145 48.05 3.61 17.87
CA LYS A 145 47.92 4.52 16.71
C LYS A 145 47.41 3.83 15.45
N ALA A 146 47.93 2.64 15.15
CA ALA A 146 47.60 1.95 13.91
C ALA A 146 46.25 1.23 13.97
N GLU A 147 45.72 0.92 15.16
CA GLU A 147 44.32 0.48 15.33
C GLU A 147 43.34 1.59 14.95
N VAL A 148 43.60 2.82 15.41
CA VAL A 148 42.77 3.99 15.06
C VAL A 148 42.80 4.26 13.56
N ILE A 149 43.99 4.21 12.93
CA ILE A 149 44.13 4.41 11.48
C ILE A 149 43.38 3.31 10.72
N PHE A 150 43.57 2.04 11.10
CA PHE A 150 42.96 0.91 10.43
C PHE A 150 41.42 0.97 10.45
N LEU A 151 40.83 1.23 11.63
CA LEU A 151 39.38 1.31 11.77
C LEU A 151 38.78 2.49 10.99
N ASN A 152 39.47 3.63 10.98
CA ASN A 152 39.05 4.79 10.19
C ASN A 152 39.12 4.54 8.69
N VAL A 153 40.19 3.90 8.20
CA VAL A 153 40.34 3.52 6.80
C VAL A 153 39.23 2.56 6.37
N LEU A 154 38.94 1.54 7.18
CA LEU A 154 37.82 0.61 6.90
C LEU A 154 36.47 1.31 6.89
N SER A 155 36.21 2.20 7.86
CA SER A 155 34.97 2.99 7.91
C SER A 155 34.81 3.84 6.64
N LEU A 156 35.88 4.51 6.23
CA LEU A 156 35.90 5.35 5.04
C LEU A 156 35.69 4.54 3.75
N ILE A 157 36.31 3.37 3.62
CA ILE A 157 36.08 2.44 2.50
C ILE A 157 34.60 2.04 2.42
N CYS A 158 33.98 1.71 3.56
CA CYS A 158 32.56 1.34 3.59
C CYS A 158 31.65 2.50 3.13
N ILE A 159 31.91 3.71 3.60
CA ILE A 159 31.14 4.90 3.22
C ILE A 159 31.33 5.25 1.74
N ILE A 160 32.57 5.21 1.23
CA ILE A 160 32.84 5.43 -0.20
C ILE A 160 32.14 4.36 -1.05
N GLY A 161 32.13 3.10 -0.60
CA GLY A 161 31.38 2.02 -1.25
C GLY A 161 29.88 2.32 -1.32
N LEU A 162 29.28 2.80 -0.22
CA LEU A 162 27.86 3.19 -0.18
C LEU A 162 27.56 4.39 -1.07
N ILE A 163 28.42 5.42 -1.08
CA ILE A 163 28.29 6.59 -1.97
C ILE A 163 28.37 6.14 -3.43
N SER A 164 29.33 5.28 -3.77
CA SER A 164 29.51 4.76 -5.13
C SER A 164 28.29 3.96 -5.58
N LEU A 165 27.76 3.11 -4.69
CA LEU A 165 26.52 2.36 -4.94
C LEU A 165 25.32 3.30 -5.15
N PHE A 166 25.20 4.33 -4.33
CA PHE A 166 24.16 5.36 -4.47
C PHE A 166 24.24 6.07 -5.83
N VAL A 167 25.43 6.54 -6.23
CA VAL A 167 25.64 7.20 -7.53
C VAL A 167 25.32 6.25 -8.68
N TYR A 168 25.71 4.98 -8.57
CA TYR A 168 25.43 3.96 -9.57
C TYR A 168 23.92 3.71 -9.71
N LEU A 169 23.19 3.53 -8.61
CA LEU A 169 21.73 3.39 -8.62
C LEU A 169 21.03 4.63 -9.20
N TYR A 170 21.48 5.82 -8.83
CA TYR A 170 20.96 7.08 -9.36
C TYR A 170 21.17 7.20 -10.88
N ARG A 171 22.30 6.71 -11.41
CA ARG A 171 22.55 6.67 -12.86
C ARG A 171 21.61 5.69 -13.58
N ILE A 172 21.19 4.60 -12.94
CA ILE A 172 20.21 3.69 -13.54
C ILE A 172 18.82 4.31 -13.50
N ASP A 173 18.40 4.88 -12.36
CA ASP A 173 17.13 5.59 -12.21
C ASP A 173 16.93 6.67 -13.27
N THR A 174 17.95 7.48 -13.51
CA THR A 174 17.90 8.54 -14.55
C THR A 174 17.76 7.99 -15.97
N LYS A 175 18.21 6.76 -16.25
CA LYS A 175 18.00 6.06 -17.54
C LYS A 175 16.62 5.40 -17.64
N LEU A 176 15.95 5.18 -16.52
CA LEU A 176 14.57 4.70 -16.48
C LEU A 176 13.55 5.80 -16.75
N LEU A 177 13.96 7.06 -16.64
CA LEU A 177 13.10 8.21 -16.82
C LEU A 177 13.25 8.81 -18.23
N PRO A 178 12.22 9.51 -18.74
CA PRO A 178 12.31 10.30 -19.96
C PRO A 178 13.14 11.58 -19.71
N ARG A 179 13.66 12.18 -20.79
CA ARG A 179 14.47 13.41 -20.72
C ARG A 179 13.68 14.59 -20.16
N ASP A 180 12.40 14.73 -20.54
CA ASP A 180 11.51 15.78 -20.05
C ASP A 180 10.30 15.17 -19.34
N ILE A 181 10.44 14.96 -18.03
CA ILE A 181 9.40 14.38 -17.17
C ILE A 181 8.11 15.19 -17.22
N SER A 182 8.21 16.53 -17.29
CA SER A 182 7.04 17.40 -17.29
C SER A 182 6.18 17.23 -18.54
N LYS A 183 6.83 17.09 -19.71
CA LYS A 183 6.15 16.79 -20.97
C LYS A 183 5.60 15.37 -20.99
N TYR A 184 6.35 14.40 -20.45
CA TYR A 184 5.88 13.03 -20.35
C TYR A 184 4.59 12.93 -19.51
N LEU A 185 4.58 13.51 -18.32
CA LEU A 185 3.41 13.50 -17.44
C LEU A 185 2.21 14.18 -18.09
N LEU A 186 2.39 15.35 -18.73
CA LEU A 186 1.28 16.05 -19.39
C LEU A 186 0.76 15.30 -20.62
N ASN A 187 1.63 14.67 -21.41
CA ASN A 187 1.23 13.88 -22.57
C ASN A 187 0.54 12.57 -22.16
N LYS A 188 0.83 12.03 -20.98
CA LYS A 188 0.14 10.85 -20.45
C LYS A 188 -1.15 11.21 -19.71
N TYR A 189 -1.20 12.40 -19.13
CA TYR A 189 -2.37 12.92 -18.42
C TYR A 189 -3.46 13.45 -19.35
N HIS A 190 -3.09 14.24 -20.36
CA HIS A 190 -3.97 14.65 -21.44
C HIS A 190 -3.78 13.64 -22.57
N ILE A 191 -4.82 12.90 -22.96
CA ILE A 191 -4.82 12.00 -24.14
C ILE A 191 -4.76 12.81 -25.45
N GLU A 192 -4.16 13.99 -25.44
CA GLU A 192 -4.03 14.83 -26.61
C GLU A 192 -2.74 14.46 -27.31
N THR A 193 -2.94 13.85 -28.48
CA THR A 193 -1.99 13.59 -29.55
C THR A 193 -1.17 14.84 -29.88
N CYS A 194 -0.14 15.11 -29.09
CA CYS A 194 0.95 15.97 -29.53
C CYS A 194 1.99 15.07 -30.21
N ASP A 195 1.93 15.02 -31.54
CA ASP A 195 2.98 14.50 -32.44
C ASP A 195 4.26 15.35 -32.31
N LYS A 196 4.89 15.34 -31.14
CA LYS A 196 6.19 15.96 -30.88
C LYS A 196 7.16 14.87 -30.48
N ASN A 197 8.29 14.81 -31.20
CA ASN A 197 9.47 13.96 -30.98
C ASN A 197 9.28 12.83 -29.97
N LYS A 198 8.80 11.66 -30.44
CA LYS A 198 8.62 10.45 -29.62
C LYS A 198 9.85 10.13 -28.74
N ARG A 199 11.06 10.46 -29.21
CA ARG A 199 12.34 10.26 -28.50
C ARG A 199 12.49 11.04 -27.20
N ASP A 200 11.88 12.21 -27.06
CA ASP A 200 12.02 13.05 -25.86
C ASP A 200 11.05 12.63 -24.74
N VAL A 201 9.99 11.90 -25.12
CA VAL A 201 8.89 11.49 -24.25
C VAL A 201 8.98 10.00 -23.89
N THR A 202 9.74 9.20 -24.62
CA THR A 202 10.02 7.80 -24.26
C THR A 202 11.14 7.68 -23.22
N PRO A 203 11.01 6.82 -22.21
CA PRO A 203 12.11 6.46 -21.32
C PRO A 203 13.35 5.99 -22.09
N TYR A 204 14.54 6.39 -21.62
CA TYR A 204 15.79 6.14 -22.35
C TYR A 204 16.07 4.64 -22.56
N TYR A 205 15.82 3.81 -21.56
CA TYR A 205 16.07 2.37 -21.66
C TYR A 205 15.21 1.68 -22.73
N LYS A 206 14.00 2.18 -23.04
CA LYS A 206 13.15 1.62 -24.12
C LYS A 206 13.76 1.86 -25.50
N LEU A 207 14.59 2.90 -25.65
CA LEU A 207 15.29 3.27 -26.89
C LEU A 207 16.53 2.42 -27.16
N LEU A 208 17.04 1.68 -26.17
CA LEU A 208 18.21 0.83 -26.35
C LEU A 208 17.92 -0.31 -27.34
N LYS A 209 18.93 -0.66 -28.13
CA LYS A 209 18.89 -1.89 -28.95
C LYS A 209 19.14 -3.07 -28.02
N GLN A 210 18.41 -4.17 -28.23
CA GLN A 210 18.59 -5.36 -27.42
C GLN A 210 19.86 -6.08 -27.85
N GLU A 211 20.77 -6.29 -26.90
CA GLU A 211 21.99 -7.07 -27.08
C GLU A 211 21.74 -8.54 -26.69
N SER A 212 22.40 -9.46 -27.40
CA SER A 212 22.34 -10.90 -27.13
C SER A 212 23.73 -11.43 -26.78
N VAL A 213 23.79 -12.36 -25.83
CA VAL A 213 25.03 -12.98 -25.36
C VAL A 213 25.21 -14.32 -26.02
N TYR A 214 26.44 -14.68 -26.39
CA TYR A 214 26.73 -16.03 -26.85
C TYR A 214 26.37 -17.05 -25.76
N PRO A 215 25.55 -18.08 -26.06
CA PRO A 215 25.11 -19.05 -25.06
C PRO A 215 26.28 -19.94 -24.65
N SER A 216 26.82 -19.69 -23.47
CA SER A 216 27.84 -20.55 -22.83
C SER A 216 27.50 -20.72 -21.35
N ALA A 217 27.92 -21.85 -20.76
CA ALA A 217 27.67 -22.13 -19.34
C ALA A 217 28.27 -21.06 -18.41
N LEU A 218 29.45 -20.53 -18.77
CA LEU A 218 30.10 -19.44 -18.03
C LEU A 218 29.31 -18.13 -18.16
N ASN A 219 28.87 -17.77 -19.36
CA ASN A 219 28.05 -16.58 -19.56
C ASN A 219 26.71 -16.70 -18.82
N TYR A 220 26.10 -17.87 -18.82
CA TYR A 220 24.89 -18.12 -18.04
C TYR A 220 25.13 -18.01 -16.53
N PHE A 221 26.28 -18.47 -16.03
CA PHE A 221 26.64 -18.32 -14.61
C PHE A 221 26.80 -16.85 -14.20
N PHE A 222 27.50 -16.04 -15.02
CA PHE A 222 27.73 -14.61 -14.72
C PHE A 222 26.49 -13.74 -14.91
N TYR A 223 25.78 -13.91 -16.03
CA TYR A 223 24.71 -13.03 -16.48
C TYR A 223 23.30 -13.56 -16.18
N LYS A 224 23.17 -14.85 -15.83
CA LYS A 224 21.91 -15.57 -15.54
C LYS A 224 20.91 -15.65 -16.70
N THR A 225 21.18 -14.96 -17.80
CA THR A 225 20.31 -14.79 -18.96
C THR A 225 21.17 -14.73 -20.21
N THR A 226 20.69 -15.30 -21.32
CA THR A 226 21.34 -15.23 -22.64
C THR A 226 20.75 -14.10 -23.51
N PHE A 227 19.52 -13.69 -23.21
CA PHE A 227 18.82 -12.59 -23.86
C PHE A 227 18.35 -11.57 -22.81
N PRO A 228 19.25 -10.68 -22.35
CA PRO A 228 18.87 -9.70 -21.33
C PRO A 228 17.85 -8.71 -21.89
N ASN A 229 16.85 -8.37 -21.06
CA ASN A 229 15.89 -7.32 -21.38
C ASN A 229 16.59 -5.95 -21.44
N LYS A 230 16.01 -4.98 -22.16
CA LYS A 230 16.58 -3.62 -22.27
C LYS A 230 16.82 -2.94 -20.91
N HIS A 231 16.01 -3.30 -19.90
CA HIS A 231 16.22 -2.84 -18.53
C HIS A 231 17.40 -3.57 -17.86
N GLU A 232 17.51 -4.90 -18.01
CA GLU A 232 18.64 -5.67 -17.46
C GLU A 232 19.99 -5.19 -18.00
N GLN A 233 20.05 -4.74 -19.26
CA GLN A 233 21.25 -4.16 -19.87
C GLN A 233 21.79 -2.92 -19.15
N LEU A 234 20.98 -2.25 -18.31
CA LEU A 234 21.45 -1.13 -17.50
C LEU A 234 22.35 -1.56 -16.35
N PHE A 235 22.30 -2.84 -15.96
CA PHE A 235 23.04 -3.36 -14.83
C PHE A 235 24.36 -4.02 -15.26
N LEU A 236 25.39 -3.85 -14.42
CA LEU A 236 26.55 -4.71 -14.40
C LEU A 236 26.10 -6.16 -14.18
N LEU A 237 26.60 -7.09 -15.01
CA LEU A 237 26.18 -8.50 -15.04
C LEU A 237 24.71 -8.74 -15.43
N TRP A 238 24.06 -7.76 -16.09
CA TRP A 238 22.73 -7.87 -16.67
C TRP A 238 21.69 -8.51 -15.72
N GLY A 239 21.20 -9.72 -16.00
CA GLY A 239 20.18 -10.40 -15.20
C GLY A 239 20.63 -10.75 -13.77
N ASN A 240 21.93 -10.85 -13.49
CA ASN A 240 22.45 -11.04 -12.12
C ASN A 240 22.74 -9.72 -11.39
N GLY A 241 22.61 -8.58 -12.08
CA GLY A 241 22.89 -7.26 -11.53
C GLY A 241 22.06 -6.89 -10.30
N PRO A 242 20.72 -7.04 -10.32
CA PRO A 242 19.89 -6.77 -9.14
C PRO A 242 20.29 -7.59 -7.89
N SER A 243 20.63 -8.87 -8.05
CA SER A 243 21.13 -9.71 -6.94
C SER A 243 22.47 -9.24 -6.43
N LEU A 244 23.40 -8.89 -7.33
CA LEU A 244 24.73 -8.39 -6.99
C LEU A 244 24.65 -7.07 -6.20
N ILE A 245 23.84 -6.10 -6.65
CA ILE A 245 23.62 -4.83 -5.94
C ILE A 245 23.15 -5.08 -4.51
N ASN A 246 22.17 -5.97 -4.35
CA ASN A 246 21.64 -6.32 -3.04
C ASN A 246 22.69 -6.95 -2.14
N PHE A 247 23.49 -7.87 -2.68
CA PHE A 247 24.59 -8.51 -1.97
C PHE A 247 25.66 -7.50 -1.52
N ILE A 248 26.10 -6.62 -2.43
CA ILE A 248 27.08 -5.56 -2.14
C ILE A 248 26.56 -4.64 -1.06
N PHE A 249 25.31 -4.18 -1.18
CA PHE A 249 24.71 -3.27 -0.20
C PHE A 249 24.58 -3.89 1.19
N GLN A 250 24.07 -5.13 1.27
CA GLN A 250 23.97 -5.88 2.52
C GLN A 250 25.34 -6.06 3.17
N THR A 251 26.34 -6.43 2.37
CA THR A 251 27.72 -6.61 2.83
C THR A 251 28.30 -5.31 3.38
N LEU A 252 28.16 -4.19 2.66
CA LEU A 252 28.62 -2.88 3.11
C LEU A 252 27.94 -2.43 4.41
N CYS A 253 26.62 -2.59 4.52
CA CYS A 253 25.89 -2.26 5.74
C CYS A 253 26.37 -3.10 6.93
N PHE A 254 26.54 -4.41 6.73
CA PHE A 254 26.95 -5.31 7.81
C PHE A 254 28.41 -5.11 8.22
N CYS A 255 29.31 -4.88 7.25
CA CYS A 255 30.69 -4.48 7.53
C CYS A 255 30.73 -3.19 8.36
N PHE A 256 29.90 -2.20 8.01
CA PHE A 256 29.80 -0.95 8.78
C PHE A 256 29.32 -1.19 10.22
N LEU A 257 28.32 -2.05 10.43
CA LEU A 257 27.86 -2.41 11.78
C LEU A 257 28.95 -3.07 12.63
N ILE A 258 29.80 -3.90 12.02
CA ILE A 258 30.91 -4.55 12.72
C ILE A 258 31.98 -3.54 13.08
N ILE A 259 32.32 -2.63 12.17
CA ILE A 259 33.25 -1.53 12.44
C ILE A 259 32.74 -0.69 13.62
N LEU A 260 31.45 -0.37 13.65
CA LEU A 260 30.83 0.34 14.77
C LEU A 260 30.87 -0.46 16.07
N SER A 261 30.61 -1.77 16.02
CA SER A 261 30.70 -2.64 17.20
C SER A 261 32.13 -2.69 17.75
N CYS A 262 33.13 -2.80 16.87
CA CYS A 262 34.55 -2.74 17.24
C CYS A 262 34.91 -1.38 17.83
N TRP A 263 34.45 -0.28 17.23
CA TRP A 263 34.71 1.07 17.73
C TRP A 263 34.14 1.28 19.14
N ILE A 264 32.86 0.93 19.37
CA ILE A 264 32.22 1.07 20.69
C ILE A 264 32.91 0.18 21.73
N PHE A 265 33.31 -1.03 21.36
CA PHE A 265 34.05 -1.91 22.25
C PHE A 265 35.41 -1.30 22.63
N LEU A 266 36.18 -0.79 21.65
CA LEU A 266 37.46 -0.14 21.90
C LEU A 266 37.32 1.16 22.71
N LEU A 267 36.24 1.91 22.49
CA LEU A 267 35.88 3.08 23.29
C LEU A 267 35.61 2.75 24.76
N ARG A 268 35.19 1.52 25.08
CA ARG A 268 34.93 1.07 26.45
C ARG A 268 36.18 0.51 27.14
N VAL A 269 37.11 -0.06 26.35
CA VAL A 269 38.34 -0.67 26.88
C VAL A 269 39.43 0.39 27.06
N ASP A 270 39.61 1.29 26.09
CA ASP A 270 40.72 2.25 26.03
C ASP A 270 40.25 3.69 25.75
N ASN A 271 39.43 4.24 26.64
CA ASN A 271 38.81 5.57 26.50
C ASN A 271 39.84 6.69 26.27
N ILE A 272 41.00 6.62 26.94
CA ILE A 272 42.06 7.64 26.87
C ILE A 272 42.60 7.77 25.44
N THR A 273 42.80 6.65 24.76
CA THR A 273 43.33 6.63 23.38
C THR A 273 42.38 7.31 22.41
N TRP A 274 41.08 7.04 22.52
CA TRP A 274 40.08 7.51 21.57
C TRP A 274 39.50 8.90 21.87
N PHE A 275 39.54 9.36 23.13
CA PHE A 275 39.05 10.69 23.52
C PHE A 275 40.15 11.73 23.72
N GLN A 276 41.32 11.35 24.24
CA GLN A 276 42.37 12.31 24.57
C GLN A 276 43.49 12.34 23.52
N LEU A 277 43.99 11.17 23.10
CA LEU A 277 45.15 11.09 22.19
C LEU A 277 44.77 11.19 20.70
N TYR A 278 43.66 10.55 20.29
CA TYR A 278 43.23 10.48 18.89
C TYR A 278 41.74 10.82 18.72
N SER A 279 41.28 11.92 19.32
CA SER A 279 39.88 12.39 19.24
C SER A 279 39.37 12.56 17.80
N TYR A 280 40.25 12.97 16.87
CA TYR A 280 39.93 13.07 15.44
C TYR A 280 39.45 11.75 14.82
N GLY A 281 39.96 10.61 15.28
CA GLY A 281 39.53 9.29 14.80
C GLY A 281 38.09 8.96 15.20
N SER A 282 37.69 9.31 16.43
CA SER A 282 36.30 9.18 16.89
C SER A 282 35.37 10.13 16.12
N LEU A 283 35.80 11.36 15.88
CA LEU A 283 35.03 12.36 15.14
C LEU A 283 34.79 11.93 13.68
N SER A 284 35.81 11.36 13.03
CA SER A 284 35.70 10.80 11.68
C SER A 284 34.67 9.65 11.61
N ILE A 285 34.66 8.73 12.56
CA ILE A 285 33.66 7.66 12.63
C ILE A 285 32.26 8.24 12.87
N CYS A 286 32.10 9.24 13.73
CA CYS A 286 30.82 9.93 13.91
C CYS A 286 30.29 10.56 12.61
N VAL A 287 31.17 11.20 11.82
CA VAL A 287 30.80 11.74 10.50
C VAL A 287 30.36 10.60 9.56
N CYS A 288 31.07 9.47 9.57
CA CYS A 288 30.68 8.28 8.79
C CYS A 288 29.29 7.77 9.19
N ILE A 289 28.95 7.75 10.49
CA ILE A 289 27.62 7.35 10.97
C ILE A 289 26.53 8.28 10.44
N LEU A 290 26.75 9.59 10.49
CA LEU A 290 25.79 10.58 9.98
C LEU A 290 25.57 10.41 8.47
N VAL A 291 26.65 10.24 7.71
CA VAL A 291 26.60 10.00 6.26
C VAL A 291 25.87 8.69 5.95
N PHE A 292 26.15 7.63 6.71
CA PHE A 292 25.48 6.34 6.58
C PHE A 292 23.96 6.48 6.70
N PHE A 293 23.47 7.06 7.80
CA PHE A 293 22.02 7.24 8.01
C PHE A 293 21.38 8.15 6.96
N PHE A 294 22.09 9.20 6.51
CA PHE A 294 21.59 10.09 5.47
C PHE A 294 21.43 9.39 4.12
N ILE A 295 22.41 8.57 3.73
CA ILE A 295 22.43 7.89 2.43
C ILE A 295 21.51 6.66 2.41
N LEU A 296 21.35 5.98 3.56
CA LEU A 296 20.59 4.73 3.68
C LEU A 296 19.18 4.82 3.05
N LYS A 297 18.46 5.92 3.33
CA LYS A 297 17.11 6.13 2.78
C LYS A 297 17.08 6.22 1.26
N TYR A 298 18.11 6.81 0.66
CA TYR A 298 18.17 6.98 -0.79
C TYR A 298 18.56 5.69 -1.49
N ILE A 299 19.51 4.93 -0.94
CA ILE A 299 19.88 3.63 -1.52
C ILE A 299 18.67 2.68 -1.51
N ILE A 300 17.96 2.57 -0.38
CA ILE A 300 16.78 1.71 -0.29
C ILE A 300 15.72 2.14 -1.31
N TYR A 301 15.44 3.44 -1.40
CA TYR A 301 14.50 3.99 -2.38
C TYR A 301 14.89 3.66 -3.83
N TYR A 302 16.09 4.05 -4.26
CA TYR A 302 16.53 3.87 -5.64
C TYR A 302 16.67 2.40 -6.01
N ASN A 303 17.11 1.56 -5.07
CA ASN A 303 17.23 0.13 -5.34
C ASN A 303 15.85 -0.52 -5.57
N VAL A 304 14.84 -0.17 -4.77
CA VAL A 304 13.48 -0.67 -5.02
C VAL A 304 12.94 -0.14 -6.35
N MET A 305 13.11 1.15 -6.66
CA MET A 305 12.67 1.70 -7.95
C MET A 305 13.34 1.01 -9.13
N VAL A 306 14.66 0.90 -9.11
CA VAL A 306 15.45 0.33 -10.22
C VAL A 306 15.20 -1.17 -10.39
N THR A 307 14.99 -1.93 -9.31
CA THR A 307 14.84 -3.40 -9.40
C THR A 307 13.41 -3.91 -9.51
N LYS A 308 12.40 -3.03 -9.38
CA LYS A 308 10.97 -3.40 -9.37
C LYS A 308 10.09 -2.62 -10.34
N THR A 309 10.64 -1.71 -11.12
CA THR A 309 9.91 -0.97 -12.16
C THR A 309 10.44 -1.28 -13.57
N GLY A 310 9.93 -0.61 -14.60
CA GLY A 310 10.33 -0.86 -15.98
C GLY A 310 9.99 -2.28 -16.43
N TYR A 311 10.92 -2.96 -17.09
CA TYR A 311 10.76 -4.38 -17.49
C TYR A 311 11.13 -5.40 -16.39
N LEU A 312 11.38 -4.97 -15.15
CA LEU A 312 11.77 -5.85 -14.03
C LEU A 312 10.63 -6.05 -13.02
N ILE A 313 9.38 -5.94 -13.49
CA ILE A 313 8.20 -6.13 -12.67
C ILE A 313 8.13 -7.59 -12.20
N ASP A 314 8.08 -7.78 -10.88
CA ASP A 314 7.84 -9.06 -10.22
C ASP A 314 6.36 -9.46 -10.40
N THR A 315 6.04 -10.16 -11.49
CA THR A 315 4.67 -10.53 -11.87
C THR A 315 3.97 -11.34 -10.79
N LYS A 316 4.68 -12.29 -10.15
CA LYS A 316 4.15 -13.10 -9.05
C LYS A 316 3.73 -12.26 -7.84
N LEU A 317 4.54 -11.25 -7.49
CA LEU A 317 4.17 -10.34 -6.40
C LEU A 317 3.00 -9.44 -6.80
N LEU A 318 2.94 -9.03 -8.07
CA LEU A 318 1.85 -8.22 -8.60
C LEU A 318 0.51 -8.97 -8.56
N GLU A 319 0.49 -10.23 -9.01
CA GLU A 319 -0.68 -11.12 -8.94
C GLU A 319 -1.20 -11.24 -7.49
N GLN A 320 -0.30 -11.51 -6.53
CA GLN A 320 -0.67 -11.60 -5.11
C GLN A 320 -1.27 -10.30 -4.55
N VAL A 321 -0.68 -9.15 -4.90
CA VAL A 321 -1.18 -7.84 -4.47
C VAL A 321 -2.54 -7.57 -5.09
N TRP A 322 -2.71 -7.91 -6.37
CA TRP A 322 -3.96 -7.69 -7.08
C TRP A 322 -5.09 -8.56 -6.53
N GLU A 323 -4.85 -9.86 -6.29
CA GLU A 323 -5.85 -10.75 -5.68
C GLU A 323 -6.26 -10.27 -4.29
N TYR A 324 -5.28 -9.84 -3.49
CA TYR A 324 -5.54 -9.30 -2.16
C TYR A 324 -6.38 -8.02 -2.22
N GLU A 325 -6.00 -7.05 -3.04
CA GLU A 325 -6.73 -5.78 -3.16
C GLU A 325 -8.10 -5.95 -3.82
N ARG A 326 -8.24 -6.88 -4.77
CA ARG A 326 -9.54 -7.26 -5.35
C ARG A 326 -10.46 -7.84 -4.29
N SER A 327 -9.99 -8.80 -3.50
CA SER A 327 -10.77 -9.41 -2.41
C SER A 327 -11.17 -8.37 -1.35
N ASP A 328 -10.24 -7.50 -0.97
CA ASP A 328 -10.45 -6.43 -0.01
C ASP A 328 -11.44 -5.36 -0.55
N ASN A 329 -11.40 -5.05 -1.84
CA ASN A 329 -12.37 -4.15 -2.49
C ASN A 329 -13.76 -4.80 -2.62
N ILE A 330 -13.86 -6.08 -2.97
CA ILE A 330 -15.14 -6.81 -2.98
C ILE A 330 -15.77 -6.80 -1.59
N LYS A 331 -14.98 -7.04 -0.54
CA LYS A 331 -15.46 -6.96 0.84
C LYS A 331 -16.01 -5.57 1.19
N ARG A 332 -15.27 -4.51 0.84
CA ARG A 332 -15.72 -3.12 1.06
C ARG A 332 -16.99 -2.79 0.27
N ILE A 333 -17.09 -3.27 -0.97
CA ILE A 333 -18.26 -3.08 -1.81
C ILE A 333 -19.47 -3.76 -1.15
N SER A 334 -19.33 -5.00 -0.67
CA SER A 334 -20.38 -5.69 0.07
C SER A 334 -20.79 -4.88 1.31
N GLU A 335 -19.84 -4.46 2.15
CA GLU A 335 -20.10 -3.64 3.34
C GLU A 335 -20.83 -2.32 2.99
N PHE A 336 -20.48 -1.71 1.86
CA PHE A 336 -21.10 -0.47 1.38
C PHE A 336 -22.50 -0.69 0.83
N ILE A 337 -22.71 -1.76 0.06
CA ILE A 337 -24.01 -2.15 -0.48
C ILE A 337 -24.98 -2.45 0.66
N ASP A 338 -24.56 -3.25 1.65
CA ASP A 338 -25.38 -3.58 2.82
C ASP A 338 -25.79 -2.30 3.58
N ALA A 339 -24.85 -1.38 3.79
CA ALA A 339 -25.11 -0.12 4.47
C ALA A 339 -26.06 0.79 3.66
N ILE A 340 -25.87 0.90 2.33
CA ILE A 340 -26.79 1.67 1.47
C ILE A 340 -28.18 1.05 1.50
N LYS A 341 -28.30 -0.27 1.36
CA LYS A 341 -29.60 -0.96 1.38
C LYS A 341 -30.37 -0.64 2.64
N ILE A 342 -29.75 -0.78 3.80
CA ILE A 342 -30.38 -0.45 5.09
C ILE A 342 -30.84 1.01 5.08
N LYS A 343 -29.98 1.95 4.68
CA LYS A 343 -30.31 3.38 4.72
C LYS A 343 -31.38 3.76 3.70
N SER A 344 -31.35 3.22 2.49
CA SER A 344 -32.36 3.45 1.45
C SER A 344 -33.71 2.86 1.84
N THR A 345 -33.74 1.67 2.45
CA THR A 345 -35.00 1.08 2.92
C THR A 345 -35.60 1.88 4.07
N LEU A 346 -34.77 2.35 5.01
CA LEU A 346 -35.24 3.22 6.09
C LEU A 346 -35.74 4.57 5.56
N HIS A 347 -35.06 5.14 4.56
CA HIS A 347 -35.49 6.36 3.90
C HIS A 347 -36.85 6.19 3.22
N ALA A 348 -37.01 5.15 2.41
CA ALA A 348 -38.27 4.84 1.74
C ALA A 348 -39.42 4.56 2.73
N LEU A 349 -39.13 3.92 3.86
CA LEU A 349 -40.10 3.73 4.95
C LEU A 349 -40.55 5.06 5.59
N LYS A 350 -39.62 6.00 5.79
CA LYS A 350 -39.91 7.32 6.35
C LYS A 350 -40.71 8.19 5.37
N GLU A 351 -40.30 8.24 4.10
CA GLU A 351 -40.96 9.05 3.07
C GLU A 351 -42.31 8.48 2.62
N GLY A 352 -42.37 7.16 2.40
CA GLY A 352 -43.58 6.46 1.98
C GLY A 352 -44.69 6.48 3.04
N GLY A 353 -44.35 6.84 4.28
CA GLY A 353 -45.29 7.12 5.36
C GLY A 353 -46.25 5.95 5.65
N GLU A 354 -47.54 6.25 5.76
CA GLU A 354 -48.60 5.26 6.03
C GLU A 354 -48.89 4.34 4.85
N ILE A 355 -48.78 4.84 3.61
CA ILE A 355 -49.18 4.08 2.42
C ILE A 355 -48.22 2.91 2.21
N PHE A 356 -46.92 3.16 2.26
CA PHE A 356 -45.90 2.13 2.10
C PHE A 356 -45.91 1.12 3.26
N TRP A 357 -46.14 1.59 4.48
CA TRP A 357 -46.29 0.71 5.65
C TRP A 357 -47.46 -0.26 5.52
N ARG A 358 -48.63 0.22 5.07
CA ARG A 358 -49.79 -0.65 4.82
C ARG A 358 -49.50 -1.69 3.74
N GLN A 359 -48.75 -1.34 2.70
CA GLN A 359 -48.31 -2.31 1.69
C GLN A 359 -47.41 -3.40 2.29
N LEU A 360 -46.50 -3.05 3.20
CA LEU A 360 -45.66 -4.02 3.90
C LEU A 360 -46.46 -4.91 4.86
N LEU A 361 -47.44 -4.35 5.57
CA LEU A 361 -48.38 -5.14 6.38
C LEU A 361 -49.16 -6.13 5.51
N ILE A 362 -49.68 -5.70 4.36
CA ILE A 362 -50.34 -6.59 3.41
C ILE A 362 -49.36 -7.67 2.91
N LYS A 363 -48.12 -7.32 2.57
CA LYS A 363 -47.08 -8.30 2.20
C LYS A 363 -46.80 -9.31 3.32
N SER A 364 -46.76 -8.87 4.57
CA SER A 364 -46.55 -9.76 5.73
C SER A 364 -47.74 -10.69 6.02
N SER A 365 -48.96 -10.30 5.66
CA SER A 365 -50.17 -11.13 5.82
C SER A 365 -50.45 -12.02 4.62
N THR A 366 -49.80 -11.78 3.48
CA THR A 366 -49.99 -12.53 2.23
C THR A 366 -48.84 -13.52 1.93
N VAL A 367 -47.82 -13.60 2.79
CA VAL A 367 -46.78 -14.63 2.67
C VAL A 367 -47.37 -16.05 2.83
N PRO A 368 -46.81 -17.07 2.15
CA PRO A 368 -47.20 -18.47 2.30
C PRO A 368 -47.28 -18.95 3.77
N SER A 369 -48.23 -19.85 4.06
CA SER A 369 -48.52 -20.34 5.43
C SER A 369 -47.29 -20.89 6.15
N ASN A 370 -46.45 -21.65 5.45
CA ASN A 370 -45.19 -22.17 5.98
C ASN A 370 -44.19 -21.07 6.42
N ILE A 371 -44.22 -19.89 5.80
CA ILE A 371 -43.39 -18.74 6.18
C ILE A 371 -44.05 -18.00 7.35
N GLN A 372 -45.38 -17.88 7.37
CA GLN A 372 -46.10 -17.31 8.50
C GLN A 372 -45.88 -18.09 9.79
N GLU A 373 -45.96 -19.43 9.74
CA GLU A 373 -45.67 -20.30 10.88
C GLU A 373 -44.24 -20.09 11.41
N LYS A 374 -43.27 -19.91 10.51
CA LYS A 374 -41.88 -19.61 10.89
C LYS A 374 -41.76 -18.22 11.53
N MET A 375 -42.35 -17.19 10.94
CA MET A 375 -42.37 -15.83 11.53
C MET A 375 -42.99 -15.83 12.93
N PHE A 376 -44.09 -16.57 13.10
CA PHE A 376 -44.76 -16.72 14.38
C PHE A 376 -43.92 -17.49 15.39
N SER A 377 -43.23 -18.55 14.98
CA SER A 377 -42.31 -19.28 15.86
C SER A 377 -41.14 -18.42 16.36
N ILE A 378 -40.61 -17.54 15.49
CA ILE A 378 -39.56 -16.58 15.85
C ILE A 378 -40.10 -15.54 16.84
N TRP A 379 -41.31 -15.03 16.59
CA TRP A 379 -41.99 -14.10 17.51
C TRP A 379 -42.13 -14.70 18.91
N ILE A 380 -42.69 -15.91 19.03
CA ILE A 380 -42.84 -16.60 20.32
C ILE A 380 -41.48 -16.81 20.99
N GLY A 381 -40.45 -17.19 20.22
CA GLY A 381 -39.11 -17.39 20.76
C GLY A 381 -38.45 -16.11 21.28
N LEU A 382 -38.87 -14.93 20.82
CA LEU A 382 -38.36 -13.65 21.30
C LEU A 382 -39.23 -13.05 22.42
N ASP A 383 -40.54 -13.26 22.36
CA ASP A 383 -41.51 -12.89 23.40
C ASP A 383 -41.75 -14.04 24.41
N GLU A 384 -40.67 -14.60 24.96
CA GLU A 384 -40.73 -15.72 25.93
C GLU A 384 -41.62 -15.41 27.15
N GLU A 385 -41.78 -14.13 27.47
CA GLU A 385 -42.55 -13.65 28.62
C GLU A 385 -44.02 -13.32 28.27
N ASN A 386 -44.44 -13.53 27.02
CA ASN A 386 -45.79 -13.25 26.49
C ASN A 386 -46.28 -11.83 26.82
N ARG A 387 -45.39 -10.84 26.76
CA ARG A 387 -45.73 -9.44 27.04
C ARG A 387 -46.42 -8.77 25.83
N GLY A 388 -46.41 -9.42 24.67
CA GLY A 388 -46.94 -8.88 23.42
C GLY A 388 -46.04 -7.81 22.80
N ILE A 389 -44.84 -7.61 23.34
CA ILE A 389 -43.88 -6.56 22.94
C ILE A 389 -42.47 -7.13 23.07
N ILE A 390 -41.64 -6.97 22.02
CA ILE A 390 -40.23 -7.34 22.06
C ILE A 390 -39.37 -6.10 22.31
N ASP A 391 -38.56 -6.16 23.35
CA ASP A 391 -37.60 -5.09 23.70
C ASP A 391 -36.51 -4.93 22.63
N SER A 392 -36.03 -3.69 22.47
CA SER A 392 -34.94 -3.33 21.54
C SER A 392 -33.70 -4.23 21.65
N SER A 393 -33.33 -4.64 22.87
CA SER A 393 -32.17 -5.51 23.12
C SER A 393 -32.32 -6.91 22.48
N LYS A 394 -33.53 -7.47 22.46
CA LYS A 394 -33.81 -8.78 21.86
C LYS A 394 -33.87 -8.68 20.34
N ILE A 395 -34.45 -7.59 19.81
CA ILE A 395 -34.48 -7.31 18.37
C ILE A 395 -33.06 -7.15 17.83
N LEU A 396 -32.16 -6.50 18.58
CA LEU A 396 -30.76 -6.37 18.18
C LEU A 396 -30.02 -7.71 18.13
N LYS A 397 -30.28 -8.61 19.08
CA LYS A 397 -29.73 -9.98 19.04
C LYS A 397 -30.26 -10.74 17.82
N PHE A 398 -31.53 -10.56 17.48
CA PHE A 398 -32.13 -11.13 16.28
C PHE A 398 -31.50 -10.58 15.00
N LEU A 399 -31.38 -9.27 14.84
CA LEU A 399 -30.75 -8.66 13.66
C LEU A 399 -29.30 -9.15 13.47
N LYS A 400 -28.53 -9.22 14.57
CA LYS A 400 -27.17 -9.79 14.55
C LYS A 400 -27.14 -11.25 14.13
N SER A 401 -28.12 -12.07 14.53
CA SER A 401 -28.19 -13.48 14.13
C SER A 401 -28.56 -13.65 12.65
N GLN A 402 -29.28 -12.68 12.06
CA GLN A 402 -29.59 -12.64 10.63
C GLN A 402 -28.45 -12.05 9.78
N GLY A 403 -27.36 -11.58 10.38
CA GLY A 403 -26.22 -10.99 9.69
C GLY A 403 -26.26 -9.47 9.55
N ILE A 404 -27.28 -8.79 10.08
CA ILE A 404 -27.38 -7.32 10.09
C ILE A 404 -26.64 -6.78 11.32
N ASN A 405 -25.45 -6.20 11.10
CA ASN A 405 -24.64 -5.60 12.14
C ASN A 405 -24.80 -4.08 12.18
N LEU A 406 -25.73 -3.59 13.02
CA LEU A 406 -25.80 -2.18 13.40
C LEU A 406 -24.76 -1.90 14.49
N THR A 407 -23.77 -1.05 14.19
CA THR A 407 -22.62 -0.83 15.08
C THR A 407 -22.75 0.37 16.00
N SER A 408 -23.57 1.38 15.66
CA SER A 408 -23.73 2.59 16.48
C SER A 408 -25.07 2.60 17.22
N GLU A 409 -25.08 3.10 18.45
CA GLU A 409 -26.33 3.27 19.23
C GLU A 409 -27.33 4.19 18.52
N HIS A 410 -26.82 5.17 17.77
CA HIS A 410 -27.64 6.07 16.96
C HIS A 410 -28.36 5.31 15.84
N ASP A 411 -27.64 4.48 15.07
CA ASP A 411 -28.23 3.72 13.95
C ASP A 411 -29.22 2.68 14.45
N ILE A 412 -28.94 2.08 15.61
CA ILE A 412 -29.85 1.17 16.31
C ILE A 412 -31.16 1.87 16.66
N ARG A 413 -31.08 3.06 17.26
CA ARG A 413 -32.27 3.83 17.63
C ARG A 413 -33.04 4.27 16.41
N GLU A 414 -32.35 4.84 15.43
CA GLU A 414 -32.96 5.31 14.17
C GLU A 414 -33.64 4.16 13.42
N PHE A 415 -33.02 2.98 13.37
CA PHE A 415 -33.58 1.80 12.72
C PHE A 415 -34.85 1.33 13.44
N LEU A 416 -34.82 1.20 14.77
CA LEU A 416 -35.96 0.70 15.54
C LEU A 416 -37.12 1.72 15.61
N GLU A 417 -36.82 3.01 15.67
CA GLU A 417 -37.81 4.10 15.70
C GLU A 417 -38.72 4.10 14.45
N VAL A 418 -38.21 3.64 13.30
CA VAL A 418 -39.02 3.52 12.07
C VAL A 418 -40.10 2.44 12.19
N PHE A 419 -39.88 1.41 13.03
CA PHE A 419 -40.81 0.30 13.21
C PHE A 419 -41.68 0.43 14.47
N ASP A 420 -41.23 1.13 15.52
CA ASP A 420 -42.01 1.38 16.75
C ASP A 420 -43.00 2.56 16.54
N ARG A 421 -43.99 2.37 15.66
CA ARG A 421 -44.99 3.41 15.36
C ARG A 421 -45.96 3.65 16.51
N ASN A 422 -46.15 2.62 17.34
CA ASN A 422 -47.04 2.70 18.49
C ASN A 422 -46.39 3.32 19.74
N ASN A 423 -45.12 3.76 19.66
CA ASN A 423 -44.37 4.42 20.73
C ASN A 423 -44.36 3.62 22.05
N LYS A 424 -44.21 2.30 21.98
CA LYS A 424 -44.23 1.42 23.17
C LYS A 424 -42.84 1.07 23.70
N ASN A 425 -41.78 1.68 23.16
CA ASN A 425 -40.38 1.36 23.46
C ASN A 425 -40.05 -0.11 23.13
N GLY A 426 -40.66 -0.65 22.08
CA GLY A 426 -40.55 -2.04 21.67
C GLY A 426 -41.54 -2.37 20.54
N LEU A 427 -41.32 -3.49 19.85
CA LEU A 427 -42.13 -3.85 18.69
C LEU A 427 -43.24 -4.82 19.07
N ASN A 428 -44.46 -4.53 18.64
CA ASN A 428 -45.56 -5.49 18.67
C ASN A 428 -45.44 -6.51 17.53
N GLN A 429 -46.35 -7.49 17.49
CA GLN A 429 -46.29 -8.58 16.52
C GLN A 429 -46.35 -8.12 15.06
N GLU A 430 -47.24 -7.18 14.74
CA GLU A 430 -47.40 -6.68 13.37
C GLU A 430 -46.16 -5.89 12.92
N GLU A 431 -45.64 -5.01 13.80
CA GLU A 431 -44.41 -4.25 13.57
C GLU A 431 -43.21 -5.18 13.39
N PHE A 432 -43.14 -6.26 14.18
CA PHE A 432 -42.08 -7.26 14.06
C PHE A 432 -42.18 -8.08 12.77
N PHE A 433 -43.38 -8.38 12.28
CA PHE A 433 -43.56 -9.08 10.99
C PHE A 433 -43.15 -8.20 9.81
N VAL A 434 -43.49 -6.91 9.85
CA VAL A 434 -43.00 -5.92 8.87
C VAL A 434 -41.48 -5.84 8.91
N LEU A 435 -40.88 -5.83 10.11
CA LEU A 435 -39.43 -5.87 10.27
C LEU A 435 -38.83 -7.12 9.60
N ILE A 436 -39.39 -8.31 9.78
CA ILE A 436 -38.89 -9.54 9.14
C ILE A 436 -38.93 -9.43 7.61
N ILE A 437 -40.02 -8.89 7.05
CA ILE A 437 -40.13 -8.69 5.60
C ILE A 437 -39.01 -7.77 5.10
N ILE A 438 -38.76 -6.66 5.79
CA ILE A 438 -37.70 -5.71 5.41
C ILE A 438 -36.30 -6.33 5.57
N VAL A 439 -36.05 -7.04 6.67
CA VAL A 439 -34.78 -7.77 6.88
C VAL A 439 -34.54 -8.76 5.74
N LYS A 440 -35.56 -9.53 5.35
CA LYS A 440 -35.47 -10.43 4.21
C LYS A 440 -35.21 -9.68 2.90
N GLN A 441 -35.85 -8.52 2.72
CA GLN A 441 -35.68 -7.67 1.55
C GLN A 441 -34.24 -7.18 1.42
N ILE A 442 -33.65 -6.68 2.52
CA ILE A 442 -32.26 -6.21 2.59
C ILE A 442 -31.28 -7.33 2.23
N LEU A 443 -31.52 -8.55 2.71
CA LEU A 443 -30.61 -9.69 2.56
C LEU A 443 -30.68 -10.36 1.19
N VAL A 444 -31.86 -10.38 0.55
CA VAL A 444 -32.12 -11.22 -0.64
C VAL A 444 -32.32 -10.40 -1.91
N GLU A 445 -32.91 -9.20 -1.83
CA GLU A 445 -33.17 -8.39 -3.02
C GLU A 445 -31.97 -7.52 -3.38
N LEU A 446 -31.76 -7.29 -4.68
CA LEU A 446 -30.76 -6.34 -5.17
C LEU A 446 -31.10 -4.91 -4.73
N LEU A 447 -30.12 -4.01 -4.74
CA LEU A 447 -30.33 -2.58 -4.49
C LEU A 447 -31.46 -2.00 -5.37
N ASP A 448 -32.50 -1.45 -4.73
CA ASP A 448 -33.57 -0.73 -5.42
C ASP A 448 -33.09 0.64 -5.89
N ILE A 449 -32.94 0.78 -7.21
CA ILE A 449 -32.46 2.01 -7.86
C ILE A 449 -33.31 3.22 -7.48
N ASN A 450 -34.62 3.07 -7.34
CA ASN A 450 -35.51 4.21 -7.07
C ASN A 450 -35.32 4.72 -5.63
N ALA A 451 -35.26 3.81 -4.66
CA ALA A 451 -35.01 4.15 -3.26
C ALA A 451 -33.60 4.72 -3.05
N VAL A 452 -32.61 4.23 -3.81
CA VAL A 452 -31.24 4.76 -3.77
C VAL A 452 -31.16 6.13 -4.45
N GLN A 453 -31.90 6.35 -5.54
CA GLN A 453 -31.95 7.66 -6.19
C GLN A 453 -32.46 8.73 -5.23
N SER A 454 -33.60 8.49 -4.55
CA SER A 454 -34.14 9.49 -3.62
C SER A 454 -33.17 9.77 -2.47
N LEU A 455 -32.55 8.72 -1.90
CA LEU A 455 -31.51 8.86 -0.88
C LEU A 455 -30.34 9.75 -1.36
N PHE A 456 -29.87 9.56 -2.60
CA PHE A 456 -28.75 10.35 -3.13
C PHE A 456 -29.12 11.81 -3.38
N GLU A 457 -30.30 12.08 -3.92
CA GLU A 457 -30.74 13.43 -4.26
C GLU A 457 -31.16 14.24 -3.03
N GLU A 458 -31.91 13.63 -2.11
CA GLU A 458 -32.55 14.34 -0.99
C GLU A 458 -31.70 14.34 0.29
N VAL A 459 -31.03 13.22 0.62
CA VAL A 459 -30.22 13.12 1.83
C VAL A 459 -28.78 13.53 1.56
N TYR A 460 -28.17 12.98 0.50
CA TYR A 460 -26.76 13.27 0.22
C TYR A 460 -26.54 14.56 -0.58
N GLY A 461 -27.58 15.08 -1.25
CA GLY A 461 -27.48 16.26 -2.11
C GLY A 461 -26.58 16.03 -3.33
N ILE A 462 -26.52 14.77 -3.81
CA ILE A 462 -25.70 14.35 -4.93
C ILE A 462 -26.61 14.15 -6.15
N PRO A 463 -26.43 14.94 -7.23
CA PRO A 463 -27.29 14.84 -8.41
C PRO A 463 -27.12 13.50 -9.11
N TRP A 464 -28.23 12.78 -9.35
CA TRP A 464 -28.20 11.40 -9.83
C TRP A 464 -27.51 11.21 -11.18
N LYS A 465 -27.82 12.09 -12.14
CA LYS A 465 -27.37 12.01 -13.55
C LYS A 465 -26.15 12.87 -13.89
N SER A 466 -25.67 13.71 -12.96
CA SER A 466 -24.53 14.58 -13.26
C SER A 466 -23.26 13.75 -13.45
N LEU A 467 -22.53 14.00 -14.53
CA LEU A 467 -21.31 13.26 -14.82
C LEU A 467 -20.25 13.42 -13.73
N SER A 468 -20.27 14.48 -12.92
CA SER A 468 -19.27 14.72 -11.86
C SER A 468 -19.81 14.53 -10.45
N SER A 469 -20.85 13.72 -10.27
CA SER A 469 -21.53 13.60 -8.98
C SER A 469 -20.79 12.72 -7.97
N ILE A 470 -20.07 11.68 -8.45
CA ILE A 470 -19.26 10.79 -7.63
C ILE A 470 -17.78 11.13 -7.77
N ASP A 471 -17.22 11.67 -6.70
CA ASP A 471 -15.78 11.89 -6.51
C ASP A 471 -15.35 11.38 -5.12
N VAL A 472 -14.08 11.52 -4.80
CA VAL A 472 -13.54 11.06 -3.51
C VAL A 472 -14.20 11.78 -2.33
N ASN A 473 -14.61 13.05 -2.51
CA ASN A 473 -15.21 13.84 -1.44
C ASN A 473 -16.68 13.47 -1.22
N SER A 474 -17.45 13.31 -2.29
CA SER A 474 -18.85 12.91 -2.22
C SER A 474 -18.98 11.49 -1.70
N LEU A 475 -18.13 10.55 -2.14
CA LEU A 475 -18.11 9.20 -1.58
C LEU A 475 -17.68 9.20 -0.10
N LYS A 476 -16.71 10.05 0.29
CA LYS A 476 -16.36 10.23 1.70
C LYS A 476 -17.53 10.78 2.53
N LYS A 477 -18.34 11.70 1.98
CA LYS A 477 -19.55 12.21 2.63
C LYS A 477 -20.54 11.05 2.86
N ILE A 478 -20.85 10.28 1.82
CA ILE A 478 -21.74 9.10 1.92
C ILE A 478 -21.21 8.13 2.98
N LEU A 479 -19.93 7.77 2.94
CA LEU A 479 -19.32 6.85 3.90
C LEU A 479 -19.42 7.37 5.35
N THR A 480 -19.31 8.68 5.54
CA THR A 480 -19.46 9.30 6.86
C THR A 480 -20.90 9.18 7.36
N GLU A 481 -21.89 9.44 6.50
CA GLU A 481 -23.31 9.26 6.80
C GLU A 481 -23.68 7.79 7.06
N LEU A 482 -22.97 6.85 6.43
CA LEU A 482 -23.13 5.41 6.63
C LEU A 482 -22.29 4.87 7.80
N ASN A 483 -21.59 5.74 8.55
CA ASN A 483 -20.67 5.35 9.64
C ASN A 483 -19.53 4.39 9.22
N LEU A 484 -19.19 4.35 7.93
CA LEU A 484 -18.10 3.55 7.37
C LEU A 484 -16.79 4.34 7.36
N LYS A 485 -15.78 3.85 8.09
CA LYS A 485 -14.46 4.50 8.18
C LYS A 485 -13.46 3.89 7.22
N TRP A 486 -13.33 4.47 6.04
CA TRP A 486 -12.36 4.03 5.03
C TRP A 486 -11.15 4.97 4.93
N PRO A 487 -9.93 4.43 4.69
CA PRO A 487 -8.76 5.25 4.39
C PRO A 487 -8.93 5.98 3.05
N HIS A 488 -8.50 7.25 2.97
CA HIS A 488 -8.64 8.09 1.77
C HIS A 488 -8.11 7.43 0.48
N GLY A 489 -6.95 6.76 0.53
CA GLY A 489 -6.37 6.08 -0.63
C GLY A 489 -7.20 4.90 -1.13
N LYS A 490 -7.98 4.26 -0.24
CA LYS A 490 -8.86 3.13 -0.62
C LYS A 490 -10.15 3.60 -1.28
N ILE A 491 -10.66 4.78 -0.92
CA ILE A 491 -11.87 5.38 -1.55
C ILE A 491 -11.64 5.59 -3.04
N ARG A 492 -10.50 6.16 -3.41
CA ARG A 492 -10.14 6.39 -4.82
C ARG A 492 -10.01 5.08 -5.60
N ASN A 493 -9.28 4.11 -5.03
CA ASN A 493 -9.10 2.80 -5.67
C ASN A 493 -10.44 2.08 -5.89
N LEU A 494 -11.40 2.23 -4.98
CA LEU A 494 -12.72 1.64 -5.12
C LEU A 494 -13.53 2.29 -6.26
N ILE A 495 -13.48 3.62 -6.39
CA ILE A 495 -14.11 4.31 -7.52
C ILE A 495 -13.51 3.81 -8.84
N ASP A 496 -12.18 3.71 -8.91
CA ASP A 496 -11.47 3.22 -10.09
C ASP A 496 -11.82 1.75 -10.41
N PHE A 497 -11.97 0.92 -9.38
CA PHE A 497 -12.33 -0.50 -9.50
C PHE A 497 -13.77 -0.68 -10.00
N VAL A 498 -14.74 -0.02 -9.36
CA VAL A 498 -16.18 -0.12 -9.72
C VAL A 498 -16.45 0.46 -11.09
N CYS A 499 -15.74 1.51 -11.50
CA CYS A 499 -16.02 2.22 -12.74
C CYS A 499 -15.19 1.72 -13.95
N GLU A 500 -14.39 0.67 -13.79
CA GLU A 500 -13.61 0.01 -14.85
C GLU A 500 -12.83 0.99 -15.75
N ASN A 501 -12.19 1.97 -15.11
CA ASN A 501 -11.85 3.29 -15.63
C ASN A 501 -11.49 3.40 -17.13
N LYS A 502 -12.40 3.96 -17.94
CA LYS A 502 -12.07 4.64 -19.21
C LYS A 502 -11.70 6.11 -18.99
N LYS A 503 -10.67 6.42 -18.21
CA LYS A 503 -10.05 7.76 -18.13
C LYS A 503 -11.04 8.93 -17.89
N THR A 504 -12.23 8.69 -17.35
CA THR A 504 -13.23 9.72 -17.10
C THR A 504 -13.12 10.15 -15.65
N LYS A 505 -12.67 11.38 -15.43
CA LYS A 505 -12.66 12.05 -14.10
C LYS A 505 -14.05 12.23 -13.49
N TYR A 506 -15.08 11.77 -14.19
CA TYR A 506 -16.46 12.14 -14.01
C TYR A 506 -17.25 10.84 -14.03
N VAL A 507 -17.74 10.44 -12.85
CA VAL A 507 -18.65 9.32 -12.65
C VAL A 507 -19.99 9.86 -12.15
N SER A 508 -21.08 9.48 -12.82
CA SER A 508 -22.44 9.75 -12.33
C SER A 508 -22.85 8.75 -11.25
N ALA A 509 -23.75 9.16 -10.35
CA ALA A 509 -24.26 8.31 -9.29
C ALA A 509 -25.04 7.13 -9.87
N GLU A 510 -25.82 7.38 -10.92
CA GLU A 510 -26.53 6.33 -11.66
C GLU A 510 -25.58 5.24 -12.18
N TYR A 511 -24.47 5.62 -12.83
CA TYR A 511 -23.51 4.66 -13.36
C TYR A 511 -22.83 3.88 -12.23
N PHE A 512 -22.42 4.58 -11.17
CA PHE A 512 -21.76 3.97 -10.03
C PHE A 512 -22.64 2.91 -9.34
N ILE A 513 -23.91 3.25 -9.06
CA ILE A 513 -24.86 2.31 -8.43
C ILE A 513 -25.17 1.12 -9.35
N LYS A 514 -25.34 1.35 -10.66
CA LYS A 514 -25.53 0.25 -11.62
C LYS A 514 -24.37 -0.74 -11.61
N GLN A 515 -23.13 -0.24 -11.52
CA GLN A 515 -21.97 -1.13 -11.43
C GLN A 515 -21.90 -1.88 -10.10
N LEU A 516 -22.29 -1.26 -8.99
CA LEU A 516 -22.40 -1.95 -7.70
C LEU A 516 -23.44 -3.08 -7.75
N ILE A 517 -24.59 -2.85 -8.39
CA ILE A 517 -25.61 -3.89 -8.61
C ILE A 517 -25.06 -5.05 -9.45
N ASN A 518 -24.32 -4.76 -10.53
CA ASN A 518 -23.71 -5.80 -11.35
C ASN A 518 -22.72 -6.65 -10.54
N ILE A 519 -21.90 -6.02 -9.69
CA ILE A 519 -20.95 -6.73 -8.82
C ILE A 519 -21.69 -7.59 -7.80
N GLU A 520 -22.73 -7.03 -7.18
CA GLU A 520 -23.60 -7.75 -6.25
C GLU A 520 -24.23 -8.98 -6.90
N GLU A 521 -24.79 -8.84 -8.11
CA GLU A 521 -25.39 -9.94 -8.86
C GLU A 521 -24.39 -11.08 -9.10
N VAL A 522 -23.17 -10.76 -9.54
CA VAL A 522 -22.10 -11.76 -9.74
C VAL A 522 -21.71 -12.43 -8.43
N THR A 523 -21.70 -11.70 -7.30
CA THR A 523 -21.39 -12.27 -5.98
C THR A 523 -22.53 -13.12 -5.40
N LEU A 524 -23.78 -12.85 -5.76
CA LEU A 524 -24.97 -13.60 -5.31
C LEU A 524 -25.30 -14.81 -6.20
N GLN A 525 -24.83 -14.85 -7.44
CA GLN A 525 -25.04 -15.98 -8.37
C GLN A 525 -24.63 -17.37 -7.84
N PRO A 526 -23.61 -17.57 -6.98
CA PRO A 526 -23.34 -18.88 -6.36
C PRO A 526 -24.50 -19.41 -5.49
N PHE A 527 -25.44 -18.56 -5.07
CA PHE A 527 -26.61 -18.94 -4.26
C PHE A 527 -27.87 -19.21 -5.07
N HIS A 528 -27.89 -18.85 -6.36
CA HIS A 528 -29.07 -19.00 -7.23
C HIS A 528 -29.02 -20.20 -8.18
N VAL A 529 -27.89 -20.91 -8.29
CA VAL A 529 -27.77 -22.12 -9.14
C VAL A 529 -28.14 -23.41 -8.40
N SER A 530 -28.38 -23.34 -7.09
CA SER A 530 -28.96 -24.44 -6.31
C SER A 530 -30.46 -24.23 -6.09
N SER A 531 -31.25 -24.35 -7.16
CA SER A 531 -32.70 -24.56 -7.07
C SER A 531 -33.10 -25.69 -8.02
#